data_AF-E8K9U3-F1
#
_entry.id   AF-E8K9U3-F1
#
_cell.length_a   1.000
_cell.length_b   1.000
_cell.length_c   1.000
_cell.angle_alpha   90.00
_cell.angle_beta   90.00
_cell.angle_gamma   90.00
#
_symmetry.space_group_name_H-M   'P 1'
#
loop_
_entity.id
_entity.type
_entity.pdbx_description
1 polymer ?
#
loop_
_entity_poly.entity_id
_entity_poly.type
_entity_poly.pdbx_seq_one_letter_code
_entity_poly.pdbx_strand_id
1 'polypeptide(L)'
;MFIIFEKNNRKISEQSGFSFLSAYSSKIRNLSLEWETRTKRWVLIFLERWAIMGWIIRVLCRFLLGILRIFWRLVWTLILLILITFGILWYVTGDLPATLNQVSKVVQVGQAGWQQWQETGKLQGLSQTDNHQGSGAKWPKAQATIYIDPQMDATFQRAYLEAIANWNQTGVFHFEIVTEPDQANIFATEMNDGSTAVAGEAESQTNLLTKQFTSVTVRLNHYYLSNQNYGYTYDRILHTAEHELGHAIGLEHTNEVSVMQPAGSYYGIQAQDVQAVQKLYGSGE
;
A
#
# COMPACT_ATOMS: atom_id res chain seq x y z
N MET A 1 -78.64 -78.11 -56.59
CA MET A 1 -78.49 -76.91 -57.44
C MET A 1 -77.74 -75.86 -56.62
N PHE A 2 -76.52 -75.45 -57.04
CA PHE A 2 -75.65 -74.36 -56.50
C PHE A 2 -75.27 -74.41 -54.98
N ILE A 3 -74.03 -74.69 -54.51
CA ILE A 3 -72.65 -74.12 -54.62
C ILE A 3 -72.39 -72.85 -53.74
N ILE A 4 -71.14 -72.69 -53.24
CA ILE A 4 -70.46 -71.49 -52.63
C ILE A 4 -70.56 -71.42 -51.07
N PHE A 5 -69.56 -71.09 -50.23
CA PHE A 5 -68.11 -70.72 -50.32
C PHE A 5 -67.26 -71.48 -49.24
N GLU A 6 -65.93 -71.31 -49.22
CA GLU A 6 -64.95 -71.83 -48.23
C GLU A 6 -64.21 -70.69 -47.47
N LYS A 7 -63.77 -70.94 -46.22
CA LYS A 7 -62.52 -70.45 -45.55
C LYS A 7 -62.14 -68.94 -45.55
N ASN A 8 -62.02 -68.31 -44.36
CA ASN A 8 -60.78 -67.58 -43.99
C ASN A 8 -60.59 -67.09 -42.52
N ASN A 9 -59.31 -67.06 -42.11
CA ASN A 9 -58.66 -66.20 -41.09
C ASN A 9 -59.00 -66.26 -39.59
N ARG A 10 -58.45 -67.28 -38.93
CA ARG A 10 -57.68 -67.06 -37.67
C ARG A 10 -56.45 -66.18 -37.97
N LYS A 11 -56.47 -64.86 -37.71
CA LYS A 11 -55.23 -64.05 -37.75
C LYS A 11 -55.25 -62.66 -37.05
N ILE A 12 -55.66 -62.56 -35.79
CA ILE A 12 -55.44 -61.36 -34.97
C ILE A 12 -54.91 -61.79 -33.58
N SER A 13 -53.99 -60.99 -33.01
CA SER A 13 -53.48 -61.02 -31.62
C SER A 13 -52.25 -61.83 -31.21
N GLU A 14 -51.26 -62.11 -32.09
CA GLU A 14 -49.92 -62.57 -31.63
C GLU A 14 -48.71 -61.74 -32.12
N GLN A 15 -48.80 -61.03 -33.26
CA GLN A 15 -47.63 -60.28 -33.79
C GLN A 15 -47.37 -58.90 -33.16
N SER A 16 -48.34 -58.29 -32.47
CA SER A 16 -48.19 -56.93 -31.89
C SER A 16 -47.53 -56.91 -30.51
N GLY A 17 -47.71 -57.95 -29.69
CA GLY A 17 -47.13 -58.02 -28.34
C GLY A 17 -45.61 -58.24 -28.35
N PHE A 18 -45.13 -59.14 -29.21
CA PHE A 18 -43.71 -59.52 -29.25
C PHE A 18 -42.78 -58.40 -29.77
N SER A 19 -43.21 -57.60 -30.74
CA SER A 19 -42.39 -56.51 -31.28
C SER A 19 -42.22 -55.36 -30.27
N PHE A 20 -43.28 -55.02 -29.54
CA PHE A 20 -43.25 -53.98 -28.51
C PHE A 20 -42.34 -54.37 -27.32
N LEU A 21 -42.48 -55.60 -26.81
CA LEU A 21 -41.62 -56.12 -25.73
C LEU A 21 -40.14 -56.23 -26.15
N SER A 22 -39.88 -56.62 -27.40
CA SER A 22 -38.53 -56.66 -27.98
C SER A 22 -37.89 -55.26 -28.04
N ALA A 23 -38.61 -54.26 -28.57
CA ALA A 23 -38.12 -52.88 -28.67
C ALA A 23 -37.91 -52.21 -27.30
N TYR A 24 -38.76 -52.52 -26.31
CA TYR A 24 -38.60 -52.03 -24.95
C TYR A 24 -37.38 -52.68 -24.26
N SER A 25 -37.19 -53.99 -24.46
CA SER A 25 -36.04 -54.74 -23.93
C SER A 25 -34.69 -54.31 -24.53
N SER A 26 -34.64 -53.96 -25.81
CA SER A 26 -33.42 -53.43 -26.45
C SER A 26 -33.11 -52.00 -25.98
N LYS A 27 -34.12 -51.15 -25.83
CA LYS A 27 -33.96 -49.78 -25.32
C LYS A 27 -33.46 -49.75 -23.87
N ILE A 28 -33.98 -50.61 -22.99
CA ILE A 28 -33.49 -50.75 -21.61
C ILE A 28 -32.05 -51.28 -21.58
N ARG A 29 -31.70 -52.27 -22.41
CA ARG A 29 -30.31 -52.75 -22.50
C ARG A 29 -29.34 -51.68 -22.98
N ASN A 30 -29.69 -50.91 -24.00
CA ASN A 30 -28.83 -49.80 -24.47
C ASN A 30 -28.67 -48.72 -23.41
N LEU A 31 -29.73 -48.33 -22.69
CA LEU A 31 -29.65 -47.38 -21.59
C LEU A 31 -28.78 -47.91 -20.43
N SER A 32 -28.91 -49.20 -20.09
CA SER A 32 -28.05 -49.85 -19.09
C SER A 32 -26.57 -49.80 -19.49
N LEU A 33 -26.26 -50.10 -20.74
CA LEU A 33 -24.89 -50.08 -21.27
C LEU A 33 -24.31 -48.66 -21.36
N GLU A 34 -25.11 -47.66 -21.73
CA GLU A 34 -24.70 -46.24 -21.68
C GLU A 34 -24.44 -45.78 -20.24
N TRP A 35 -25.27 -46.19 -19.29
CA TRP A 35 -25.11 -45.83 -17.89
C TRP A 35 -23.87 -46.50 -17.27
N GLU A 36 -23.64 -47.78 -17.58
CA GLU A 36 -22.46 -48.53 -17.15
C GLU A 36 -21.16 -47.98 -17.76
N THR A 37 -21.15 -47.62 -19.04
CA THR A 37 -19.97 -47.01 -19.69
C THR A 37 -19.69 -45.60 -19.17
N ARG A 38 -20.72 -44.76 -18.95
CA ARG A 38 -20.56 -43.43 -18.34
C ARG A 38 -20.06 -43.53 -16.90
N THR A 39 -20.62 -44.41 -16.06
CA THR A 39 -20.17 -44.58 -14.67
C THR A 39 -18.76 -45.13 -14.58
N LYS A 40 -18.40 -46.15 -15.37
CA LYS A 40 -17.01 -46.65 -15.47
C LYS A 40 -16.04 -45.53 -15.88
N ARG A 41 -16.40 -44.67 -16.83
CA ARG A 41 -15.58 -43.52 -17.26
C ARG A 41 -15.40 -42.48 -16.15
N TRP A 42 -16.46 -42.15 -15.40
CA TRP A 42 -16.37 -41.24 -14.26
C TRP A 42 -15.54 -41.81 -13.10
N VAL A 43 -15.68 -43.11 -12.81
CA VAL A 43 -14.87 -43.80 -11.79
C VAL A 43 -13.39 -43.82 -12.18
N LEU A 44 -13.05 -44.10 -13.44
CA LEU A 44 -11.67 -44.06 -13.93
C LEU A 44 -11.07 -42.65 -13.81
N ILE A 45 -11.77 -41.61 -14.28
CA ILE A 45 -11.32 -40.21 -14.15
C ILE A 45 -11.16 -39.81 -12.67
N PHE A 46 -12.04 -40.27 -11.78
CA PHE A 46 -11.93 -40.01 -10.35
C PHE A 46 -10.70 -40.70 -9.74
N LEU A 47 -10.45 -41.97 -10.06
CA LEU A 47 -9.30 -42.74 -9.59
C LEU A 47 -7.97 -42.17 -10.10
N GLU A 48 -7.89 -41.80 -11.39
CA GLU A 48 -6.69 -41.14 -11.96
C GLU A 48 -6.41 -39.80 -11.27
N ARG A 49 -7.43 -38.94 -11.12
CA ARG A 49 -7.26 -37.64 -10.45
C ARG A 49 -6.92 -37.79 -8.97
N TRP A 50 -7.47 -38.80 -8.28
CA TRP A 50 -7.13 -39.10 -6.89
C TRP A 50 -5.70 -39.59 -6.74
N ALA A 51 -5.22 -40.44 -7.64
CA ALA A 51 -3.82 -40.89 -7.69
C ALA A 51 -2.85 -39.71 -7.94
N ILE A 52 -3.17 -38.82 -8.88
CA ILE A 52 -2.38 -37.61 -9.18
C ILE A 52 -2.34 -36.67 -7.96
N MET A 53 -3.47 -36.38 -7.33
CA MET A 53 -3.53 -35.55 -6.12
C MET A 53 -2.73 -36.17 -4.97
N GLY A 54 -2.85 -37.49 -4.75
CA GLY A 54 -2.07 -38.22 -3.74
C GLY A 54 -0.55 -38.18 -4.02
N TRP A 55 -0.14 -38.17 -5.29
CA TRP A 55 1.27 -38.02 -5.66
C TRP A 55 1.78 -36.59 -5.41
N ILE A 56 1.03 -35.56 -5.82
CA ILE A 56 1.37 -34.15 -5.59
C ILE A 56 1.52 -33.85 -4.09
N ILE A 57 0.59 -34.33 -3.25
CA ILE A 57 0.66 -34.16 -1.79
C ILE A 57 1.93 -34.81 -1.22
N ARG A 58 2.30 -36.01 -1.68
CA ARG A 58 3.55 -36.67 -1.24
C ARG A 58 4.80 -35.91 -1.67
N VAL A 59 4.82 -35.31 -2.85
CA VAL A 59 5.94 -34.48 -3.33
C VAL A 59 6.07 -33.21 -2.49
N LEU A 60 4.96 -32.49 -2.26
CA LEU A 60 4.94 -31.29 -1.41
C LEU A 60 5.35 -31.59 0.04
N CYS A 61 4.83 -32.65 0.66
CA CYS A 61 5.24 -33.05 2.01
C CYS A 61 6.73 -33.43 2.06
N ARG A 62 7.28 -34.12 1.07
CA ARG A 62 8.72 -34.42 1.00
C ARG A 62 9.58 -33.17 0.84
N PHE A 63 9.12 -32.19 0.05
CA PHE A 63 9.80 -30.91 -0.13
C PHE A 63 9.82 -30.09 1.17
N LEU A 64 8.67 -29.94 1.83
CA LEU A 64 8.54 -29.24 3.12
C LEU A 64 9.35 -29.91 4.24
N LEU A 65 9.31 -31.24 4.34
CA LEU A 65 10.15 -32.00 5.28
C LEU A 65 11.65 -31.89 4.94
N GLY A 66 11.99 -31.73 3.66
CA GLY A 66 13.35 -31.45 3.19
C GLY A 66 13.85 -30.08 3.69
N ILE A 67 13.06 -29.02 3.50
CA ILE A 67 13.35 -27.67 3.99
C ILE A 67 13.49 -27.68 5.52
N LEU A 68 12.55 -28.29 6.25
CA LEU A 68 12.59 -28.39 7.71
C LEU A 68 13.85 -29.15 8.20
N ARG A 69 14.27 -30.20 7.48
CA ARG A 69 15.50 -30.95 7.79
C ARG A 69 16.77 -30.14 7.48
N ILE A 70 16.77 -29.30 6.45
CA ILE A 70 17.88 -28.37 6.16
C ILE A 70 17.95 -27.27 7.23
N PHE A 71 16.81 -26.69 7.60
CA PHE A 71 16.72 -25.70 8.68
C PHE A 71 17.29 -26.26 10.00
N TRP A 72 16.84 -27.45 10.42
CA TRP A 72 17.38 -28.08 11.63
C TRP A 72 18.87 -28.41 11.52
N ARG A 73 19.37 -28.81 10.35
CA ARG A 73 20.82 -28.98 10.14
C ARG A 73 21.58 -27.67 10.33
N LEU A 74 21.08 -26.55 9.80
CA LEU A 74 21.70 -25.23 9.95
C LEU A 74 21.71 -24.78 11.42
N VAL A 75 20.60 -24.96 12.14
CA VAL A 75 20.50 -24.70 13.59
C VAL A 75 21.53 -25.55 14.36
N TRP A 76 21.62 -26.85 14.09
CA TRP A 76 22.61 -27.71 14.74
C TRP A 76 24.06 -27.33 14.40
N THR A 77 24.36 -26.95 13.16
CA THR A 77 25.71 -26.45 12.82
C THR A 77 26.05 -25.14 13.53
N LEU A 78 25.07 -24.24 13.70
CA LEU A 78 25.28 -22.98 14.43
C LEU A 78 25.52 -23.24 15.93
N ILE A 79 24.73 -24.12 16.55
CA ILE A 79 24.92 -24.55 17.95
C ILE A 79 26.31 -25.19 18.13
N LEU A 80 26.73 -26.05 17.20
CA LEU A 80 28.03 -26.73 17.28
C LEU A 80 29.19 -25.73 17.12
N LEU A 81 29.07 -24.74 16.22
CA LEU A 81 30.04 -23.64 16.11
C LEU A 81 30.09 -22.80 17.40
N ILE A 82 28.95 -22.45 17.99
CA ILE A 82 28.88 -21.72 19.27
C ILE A 82 29.55 -22.53 20.40
N LEU A 83 29.31 -23.85 20.48
CA LEU A 83 29.96 -24.71 21.46
C LEU A 83 31.47 -24.83 21.25
N ILE A 84 31.93 -24.89 19.99
CA ILE A 84 33.37 -24.87 19.66
C ILE A 84 34.00 -23.54 20.07
N THR A 85 33.39 -22.40 19.71
CA THR A 85 33.95 -21.09 20.07
C THR A 85 33.95 -20.89 21.58
N PHE A 86 32.91 -21.32 22.29
CA PHE A 86 32.84 -21.28 23.75
C PHE A 86 33.89 -22.19 24.41
N GLY A 87 34.12 -23.39 23.87
CA GLY A 87 35.15 -24.32 24.36
C GLY A 87 36.57 -23.80 24.14
N ILE A 88 36.87 -23.24 22.95
CA ILE A 88 38.15 -22.59 22.67
C ILE A 88 38.36 -21.37 23.57
N LEU A 89 37.34 -20.53 23.72
CA LEU A 89 37.43 -19.31 24.52
C LEU A 89 37.64 -19.65 26.01
N TRP A 90 36.90 -20.62 26.56
CA TRP A 90 37.09 -21.14 27.92
C TRP A 90 38.51 -21.68 28.14
N TYR A 91 39.02 -22.48 27.19
CA TYR A 91 40.38 -23.03 27.25
C TYR A 91 41.47 -21.95 27.23
N VAL A 92 41.25 -20.85 26.50
CA VAL A 92 42.23 -19.75 26.37
C VAL A 92 42.16 -18.76 27.54
N THR A 93 40.97 -18.42 28.06
CA THR A 93 40.83 -17.33 29.04
C THR A 93 40.70 -17.80 30.48
N GLY A 94 40.17 -19.00 30.75
CA GLY A 94 39.96 -19.53 32.11
C GLY A 94 38.97 -18.74 33.00
N ASP A 95 38.50 -17.57 32.55
CA ASP A 95 37.74 -16.60 33.37
C ASP A 95 36.35 -16.30 32.77
N LEU A 96 35.31 -16.73 33.49
CA LEU A 96 33.90 -16.62 33.13
C LEU A 96 33.31 -15.18 33.15
N PRO A 97 33.69 -14.28 34.10
CA PRO A 97 33.18 -12.91 34.12
C PRO A 97 33.60 -12.08 32.90
N ALA A 98 34.85 -12.20 32.45
CA ALA A 98 35.36 -11.46 31.30
C ALA A 98 34.64 -11.84 29.99
N THR A 99 34.27 -13.12 29.83
CA THR A 99 33.56 -13.63 28.64
C THR A 99 32.09 -13.22 28.62
N LEU A 100 31.40 -13.25 29.77
CA LEU A 100 30.02 -12.74 29.86
C LEU A 100 29.92 -11.25 29.52
N ASN A 101 30.94 -10.45 29.85
CA ASN A 101 30.99 -9.01 29.53
C ASN A 101 31.35 -8.69 28.06
N GLN A 102 31.80 -9.70 27.29
CA GLN A 102 31.91 -9.61 25.83
C GLN A 102 30.57 -9.98 25.18
N VAL A 103 29.89 -11.02 25.67
CA VAL A 103 28.57 -11.45 25.20
C VAL A 103 27.52 -10.35 25.42
N SER A 104 27.53 -9.66 26.56
CA SER A 104 26.61 -8.52 26.83
C SER A 104 26.72 -7.42 25.77
N LYS A 105 27.95 -7.06 25.36
CA LYS A 105 28.20 -6.06 24.31
C LYS A 105 27.69 -6.51 22.95
N VAL A 106 27.90 -7.78 22.58
CA VAL A 106 27.37 -8.35 21.33
C VAL A 106 25.85 -8.37 21.33
N VAL A 107 25.22 -8.69 22.46
CA VAL A 107 23.75 -8.64 22.62
C VAL A 107 23.23 -7.20 22.49
N GLN A 108 23.89 -6.22 23.10
CA GLN A 108 23.52 -4.80 22.97
C GLN A 108 23.65 -4.29 21.52
N VAL A 109 24.74 -4.60 20.82
CA VAL A 109 24.92 -4.26 19.41
C VAL A 109 23.87 -4.96 18.54
N GLY A 110 23.54 -6.22 18.84
CA GLY A 110 22.45 -6.94 18.19
C GLY A 110 21.09 -6.27 18.40
N GLN A 111 20.75 -5.87 19.63
CA GLN A 111 19.49 -5.18 19.94
C GLN A 111 19.40 -3.82 19.25
N ALA A 112 20.47 -3.02 19.24
CA ALA A 112 20.52 -1.75 18.51
C ALA A 112 20.32 -1.95 16.99
N GLY A 113 20.99 -2.95 16.40
CA GLY A 113 20.80 -3.31 15.00
C GLY A 113 19.38 -3.79 14.66
N TRP A 114 18.74 -4.52 15.58
CA TRP A 114 17.33 -4.93 15.44
C TRP A 114 16.36 -3.74 15.54
N GLN A 115 16.60 -2.79 16.44
CA GLN A 115 15.80 -1.56 16.54
C GLN A 115 15.93 -0.71 15.26
N GLN A 116 17.16 -0.47 14.80
CA GLN A 116 17.44 0.22 13.54
C GLN A 116 16.80 -0.49 12.32
N TRP A 117 16.75 -1.83 12.32
CA TRP A 117 16.05 -2.61 11.29
C TRP A 117 14.53 -2.49 11.39
N GLN A 118 13.94 -2.40 12.58
CA GLN A 118 12.51 -2.15 12.75
C GLN A 118 12.10 -0.73 12.32
N GLU A 119 12.97 0.26 12.52
CA GLU A 119 12.76 1.64 12.07
C GLU A 119 12.84 1.73 10.54
N THR A 120 13.88 1.17 9.93
CA THR A 120 14.06 1.15 8.46
C THR A 120 13.13 0.17 7.73
N GLY A 121 12.59 -0.84 8.41
CA GLY A 121 11.67 -1.83 7.86
C GLY A 121 10.24 -1.33 7.60
N LYS A 122 9.88 -0.14 8.11
CA LYS A 122 8.57 0.51 7.89
C LYS A 122 8.44 1.14 6.49
N LEU A 123 8.45 0.34 5.40
CA LEU A 123 8.08 0.76 4.03
C LEU A 123 8.81 2.02 3.45
N GLN A 124 9.85 2.54 4.10
CA GLN A 124 10.50 3.82 3.76
C GLN A 124 11.10 3.82 2.35
N GLY A 125 11.47 2.67 1.79
CA GLY A 125 11.95 2.54 0.40
C GLY A 125 10.92 2.93 -0.69
N LEU A 126 9.68 3.27 -0.33
CA LEU A 126 8.65 3.79 -1.24
C LEU A 126 8.19 5.22 -0.90
N SER A 127 8.79 5.86 0.11
CA SER A 127 8.50 7.23 0.50
C SER A 127 9.76 8.08 0.28
N GLN A 128 9.66 9.13 -0.53
CA GLN A 128 10.74 10.12 -0.67
C GLN A 128 10.40 11.37 0.15
N THR A 129 11.43 12.00 0.71
CA THR A 129 11.33 13.38 1.21
C THR A 129 11.78 14.34 0.11
N ASP A 130 11.00 15.38 -0.17
CA ASP A 130 11.36 16.43 -1.12
C ASP A 130 10.86 17.81 -0.69
N ASN A 131 11.57 18.87 -1.09
CA ASN A 131 11.19 20.27 -0.85
C ASN A 131 10.18 20.75 -1.92
N HIS A 132 9.22 19.89 -2.26
CA HIS A 132 8.12 20.03 -3.22
C HIS A 132 8.40 20.46 -4.67
N GLN A 133 9.55 21.04 -5.01
CA GLN A 133 9.87 21.41 -6.40
C GLN A 133 9.96 20.18 -7.33
N GLY A 134 9.03 20.09 -8.28
CA GLY A 134 9.01 19.10 -9.36
C GLY A 134 8.57 17.69 -8.93
N SER A 135 7.99 17.52 -7.74
CA SER A 135 7.53 16.20 -7.27
C SER A 135 6.31 15.70 -8.06
N GLY A 136 5.46 16.63 -8.53
CA GLY A 136 4.19 16.38 -9.20
C GLY A 136 3.17 15.59 -8.37
N ALA A 137 3.40 15.49 -7.05
CA ALA A 137 2.52 14.76 -6.14
C ALA A 137 1.41 15.64 -5.60
N LYS A 138 0.35 15.01 -5.07
CA LYS A 138 -0.87 15.71 -4.59
C LYS A 138 -1.66 14.87 -3.60
N TRP A 139 -2.62 15.46 -2.90
CA TRP A 139 -3.56 14.69 -2.08
C TRP A 139 -4.52 13.84 -2.95
N PRO A 140 -5.11 12.75 -2.42
CA PRO A 140 -6.12 11.97 -3.15
C PRO A 140 -7.39 12.77 -3.49
N LYS A 141 -7.68 13.83 -2.74
CA LYS A 141 -8.84 14.73 -2.88
C LYS A 141 -8.40 16.18 -2.66
N ALA A 142 -9.24 17.14 -3.02
CA ALA A 142 -9.03 18.57 -2.77
C ALA A 142 -9.22 18.97 -1.28
N GLN A 143 -8.71 18.16 -0.35
CA GLN A 143 -8.77 18.44 1.09
C GLN A 143 -7.61 17.77 1.83
N ALA A 144 -7.21 18.38 2.95
CA ALA A 144 -6.22 17.83 3.89
C ALA A 144 -6.48 18.36 5.31
N THR A 145 -6.20 17.55 6.34
CA THR A 145 -6.19 18.03 7.73
C THR A 145 -4.88 18.75 8.05
N ILE A 146 -4.94 19.84 8.80
CA ILE A 146 -3.78 20.66 9.16
C ILE A 146 -3.73 20.94 10.67
N TYR A 147 -2.57 20.70 11.27
CA TYR A 147 -2.27 21.09 12.64
C TYR A 147 -1.34 22.31 12.62
N ILE A 148 -1.65 23.30 13.46
CA ILE A 148 -0.84 24.51 13.64
C ILE A 148 -0.17 24.41 15.00
N ASP A 149 1.16 24.53 15.04
CA ASP A 149 1.91 24.46 16.28
C ASP A 149 1.52 25.62 17.24
N PRO A 150 0.95 25.33 18.43
CA PRO A 150 0.53 26.36 19.36
C PRO A 150 1.70 27.01 20.10
N GLN A 151 2.95 26.54 19.92
CA GLN A 151 4.16 27.12 20.52
C GLN A 151 4.89 28.11 19.61
N MET A 152 4.54 28.17 18.32
CA MET A 152 5.10 29.09 17.32
C MET A 152 4.70 30.55 17.58
N ASP A 153 5.45 31.51 17.03
CA ASP A 153 5.16 32.94 17.14
C ASP A 153 3.72 33.30 16.72
N ALA A 154 3.07 34.17 17.50
CA ALA A 154 1.68 34.56 17.28
C ALA A 154 1.43 35.24 15.92
N THR A 155 2.43 35.88 15.33
CA THR A 155 2.35 36.47 13.98
C THR A 155 2.29 35.38 12.91
N PHE A 156 3.07 34.32 13.07
CA PHE A 156 3.08 33.16 12.17
C PHE A 156 1.83 32.29 12.35
N GLN A 157 1.39 32.04 13.60
CA GLN A 157 0.09 31.39 13.85
C GLN A 157 -1.06 32.15 13.15
N ARG A 158 -1.08 33.50 13.27
CA ARG A 158 -2.09 34.32 12.60
C ARG A 158 -1.97 34.26 11.07
N ALA A 159 -0.77 34.34 10.53
CA ALA A 159 -0.53 34.25 9.08
C ALA A 159 -0.99 32.90 8.50
N TYR A 160 -0.74 31.77 9.19
CA TYR A 160 -1.26 30.47 8.77
C TYR A 160 -2.79 30.41 8.85
N LEU A 161 -3.41 30.90 9.93
CA LEU A 161 -4.87 30.91 10.08
C LEU A 161 -5.55 31.73 8.97
N GLU A 162 -5.00 32.89 8.63
CA GLU A 162 -5.49 33.74 7.55
C GLU A 162 -5.23 33.10 6.17
N ALA A 163 -4.05 32.53 5.92
CA ALA A 163 -3.75 31.84 4.66
C ALA A 163 -4.64 30.60 4.43
N ILE A 164 -4.92 29.82 5.49
CA ILE A 164 -5.88 28.71 5.49
C ILE A 164 -7.28 29.22 5.15
N ALA A 165 -7.72 30.32 5.77
CA ALA A 165 -9.02 30.91 5.50
C ALA A 165 -9.13 31.42 4.05
N ASN A 166 -8.09 32.08 3.54
CA ASN A 166 -8.04 32.59 2.17
C ASN A 166 -8.07 31.46 1.14
N TRP A 167 -7.25 30.41 1.31
CA TRP A 167 -7.32 29.21 0.46
C TRP A 167 -8.69 28.53 0.54
N ASN A 168 -9.25 28.34 1.74
CA ASN A 168 -10.60 27.75 1.89
C ASN A 168 -11.69 28.61 1.23
N GLN A 169 -11.59 29.94 1.27
CA GLN A 169 -12.53 30.86 0.66
C GLN A 169 -12.55 30.77 -0.88
N THR A 170 -11.46 30.32 -1.52
CA THR A 170 -11.45 30.05 -2.97
C THR A 170 -12.40 28.91 -3.37
N GLY A 171 -12.73 28.01 -2.45
CA GLY A 171 -13.56 26.83 -2.68
C GLY A 171 -12.93 25.73 -3.53
N VAL A 172 -11.64 25.84 -3.90
CA VAL A 172 -10.97 24.83 -4.76
C VAL A 172 -10.08 23.84 -4.00
N PHE A 173 -9.79 24.13 -2.72
CA PHE A 173 -9.20 23.19 -1.77
C PHE A 173 -9.76 23.44 -0.37
N HIS A 174 -9.82 22.41 0.48
CA HIS A 174 -10.29 22.53 1.86
C HIS A 174 -9.26 22.01 2.88
N PHE A 175 -8.66 22.94 3.61
CA PHE A 175 -7.91 22.69 4.84
C PHE A 175 -8.87 22.57 6.03
N GLU A 176 -8.83 21.44 6.72
CA GLU A 176 -9.56 21.20 7.97
C GLU A 176 -8.58 21.29 9.16
N ILE A 177 -8.77 22.30 10.03
CA ILE A 177 -7.87 22.50 11.18
C ILE A 177 -8.17 21.44 12.26
N VAL A 178 -7.15 20.70 12.68
CA VAL A 178 -7.22 19.70 13.76
C VAL A 178 -6.39 20.13 14.97
N THR A 179 -6.81 19.73 16.18
CA THR A 179 -6.14 20.10 17.44
C THR A 179 -5.07 19.12 17.89
N GLU A 180 -5.08 17.89 17.39
CA GLU A 180 -4.09 16.86 17.72
C GLU A 180 -3.16 16.62 16.53
N PRO A 181 -1.83 16.56 16.74
CA PRO A 181 -0.86 16.42 15.65
C PRO A 181 -0.98 15.07 14.91
N ASP A 182 -1.41 13.99 15.58
CA ASP A 182 -1.54 12.66 14.96
C ASP A 182 -2.74 12.54 14.00
N GLN A 183 -3.64 13.53 13.99
CA GLN A 183 -4.78 13.63 13.07
C GLN A 183 -4.46 14.45 11.80
N ALA A 184 -3.28 15.07 11.74
CA ALA A 184 -2.91 15.99 10.68
C ALA A 184 -2.26 15.30 9.47
N ASN A 185 -2.62 15.75 8.27
CA ASN A 185 -1.85 15.49 7.05
C ASN A 185 -0.74 16.52 6.85
N ILE A 186 -0.97 17.74 7.34
CA ILE A 186 -0.07 18.90 7.20
C ILE A 186 0.29 19.45 8.58
N PHE A 187 1.58 19.69 8.82
CA PHE A 187 2.10 20.29 10.04
C PHE A 187 2.61 21.70 9.75
N ALA A 188 1.90 22.73 10.21
CA ALA A 188 2.33 24.12 10.12
C ALA A 188 3.09 24.51 11.39
N THR A 189 4.37 24.84 11.23
CA THR A 189 5.29 25.23 12.31
C THR A 189 6.24 26.34 11.80
N GLU A 190 7.30 26.61 12.54
CA GLU A 190 8.30 27.63 12.26
C GLU A 190 9.73 27.07 12.24
N MET A 191 10.65 27.88 11.76
CA MET A 191 12.09 27.64 11.86
C MET A 191 12.84 28.97 12.05
N ASN A 192 14.11 28.88 12.42
CA ASN A 192 14.99 30.05 12.53
C ASN A 192 16.38 29.66 12.04
N ASP A 193 16.53 29.53 10.71
CA ASP A 193 17.75 29.07 10.07
C ASP A 193 18.19 30.05 8.98
N GLY A 194 19.36 30.66 9.17
CA GLY A 194 19.99 31.54 8.18
C GLY A 194 20.98 30.85 7.26
N SER A 195 21.13 29.53 7.35
CA SER A 195 21.94 28.72 6.43
C SER A 195 21.17 28.33 5.16
N THR A 196 19.84 28.28 5.23
CA THR A 196 18.95 28.18 4.07
C THR A 196 18.66 29.57 3.51
N ALA A 197 18.44 29.69 2.20
CA ALA A 197 18.15 30.97 1.55
C ALA A 197 16.63 31.21 1.34
N VAL A 198 15.79 30.65 2.22
CA VAL A 198 14.33 30.58 2.03
C VAL A 198 13.58 31.21 3.20
N ALA A 199 12.54 31.99 2.88
CA ALA A 199 11.69 32.67 3.86
C ALA A 199 10.60 31.75 4.43
N GLY A 200 10.22 30.72 3.68
CA GLY A 200 9.42 29.58 4.13
C GLY A 200 9.93 28.30 3.47
N GLU A 201 9.41 27.15 3.90
CA GLU A 201 9.66 25.85 3.29
C GLU A 201 8.44 24.96 3.42
N ALA A 202 8.11 24.21 2.36
CA ALA A 202 7.24 23.05 2.41
C ALA A 202 8.06 21.78 2.08
N GLU A 203 8.06 20.81 3.00
CA GLU A 203 8.73 19.51 2.89
C GLU A 203 7.69 18.39 2.85
N SER A 204 7.63 17.64 1.75
CA SER A 204 6.74 16.49 1.61
C SER A 204 7.39 15.20 2.08
N GLN A 205 6.56 14.28 2.56
CA GLN A 205 6.79 12.85 2.36
C GLN A 205 5.82 12.38 1.29
N THR A 206 6.34 11.79 0.21
CA THR A 206 5.56 11.39 -0.97
C THR A 206 5.68 9.90 -1.23
N ASN A 207 4.54 9.20 -1.38
CA ASN A 207 4.50 7.83 -1.86
C ASN A 207 4.86 7.77 -3.35
N LEU A 208 6.00 7.16 -3.65
CA LEU A 208 6.58 7.08 -4.99
C LEU A 208 5.72 6.33 -6.01
N LEU A 209 4.91 5.37 -5.57
CA LEU A 209 4.09 4.54 -6.45
C LEU A 209 2.77 5.22 -6.83
N THR A 210 2.15 5.95 -5.90
CA THR A 210 0.87 6.62 -6.13
C THR A 210 1.02 8.10 -6.49
N LYS A 211 2.21 8.68 -6.32
CA LYS A 211 2.46 10.14 -6.40
C LYS A 211 1.49 10.93 -5.52
N GLN A 212 1.26 10.40 -4.32
CA GLN A 212 0.43 11.05 -3.31
C GLN A 212 1.26 11.45 -2.11
N PHE A 213 0.96 12.61 -1.54
CA PHE A 213 1.48 13.03 -0.26
C PHE A 213 1.02 12.06 0.84
N THR A 214 1.93 11.72 1.74
CA THR A 214 1.64 11.00 2.99
C THR A 214 1.68 11.94 4.19
N SER A 215 2.51 12.97 4.13
CA SER A 215 2.52 14.12 5.04
C SER A 215 3.21 15.32 4.36
N VAL A 216 2.93 16.53 4.84
CA VAL A 216 3.71 17.73 4.49
C VAL A 216 4.03 18.50 5.78
N THR A 217 5.25 18.98 5.94
CA THR A 217 5.61 19.94 6.99
C THR A 217 5.87 21.29 6.35
N VAL A 218 5.21 22.33 6.86
CA VAL A 218 5.33 23.71 6.38
C VAL A 218 5.96 24.56 7.48
N ARG A 219 6.98 25.36 7.12
CA ARG A 219 7.81 26.12 8.07
C ARG A 219 7.95 27.57 7.61
N LEU A 220 7.63 28.53 8.48
CA LEU A 220 7.96 29.95 8.28
C LEU A 220 9.29 30.29 8.96
N ASN A 221 10.18 31.03 8.28
CA ASN A 221 11.55 31.26 8.76
C ASN A 221 11.72 32.64 9.44
N HIS A 222 11.84 32.63 10.76
CA HIS A 222 12.12 33.82 11.59
C HIS A 222 13.34 34.62 11.13
N TYR A 223 14.39 33.94 10.65
CA TYR A 223 15.65 34.58 10.26
C TYR A 223 15.45 35.68 9.20
N TYR A 224 14.47 35.47 8.30
CA TYR A 224 14.10 36.40 7.23
C TYR A 224 12.84 37.20 7.57
N LEU A 225 11.76 36.53 7.98
CA LEU A 225 10.43 37.12 8.07
C LEU A 225 10.27 38.08 9.26
N SER A 226 10.98 37.86 10.37
CA SER A 226 10.91 38.70 11.57
C SER A 226 12.06 39.71 11.68
N ASN A 227 13.06 39.60 10.80
CA ASN A 227 14.24 40.45 10.81
C ASN A 227 13.99 41.69 9.94
N GLN A 228 13.88 42.84 10.59
CA GLN A 228 13.54 44.14 9.97
C GLN A 228 14.47 44.54 8.80
N ASN A 229 15.70 44.02 8.76
CA ASN A 229 16.64 44.29 7.67
C ASN A 229 16.18 43.72 6.31
N TYR A 230 15.30 42.71 6.29
CA TYR A 230 14.73 42.14 5.06
C TYR A 230 13.38 42.77 4.66
N GLY A 231 12.83 43.68 5.47
CA GLY A 231 11.66 44.48 5.12
C GLY A 231 10.39 43.68 4.80
N TYR A 232 10.16 42.55 5.47
CA TYR A 232 8.88 41.83 5.36
C TYR A 232 7.79 42.60 6.12
N THR A 233 6.75 43.01 5.40
CA THR A 233 5.49 43.46 6.00
C THR A 233 4.68 42.24 6.45
N TYR A 234 3.66 42.45 7.28
CA TYR A 234 2.73 41.37 7.63
C TYR A 234 2.09 40.72 6.38
N ASP A 235 1.69 41.52 5.38
CA ASP A 235 1.15 41.00 4.11
C ASP A 235 2.15 40.08 3.40
N ARG A 236 3.45 40.39 3.41
CA ARG A 236 4.47 39.50 2.82
C ARG A 236 4.64 38.21 3.63
N ILE A 237 4.51 38.24 4.96
CA ILE A 237 4.49 37.04 5.81
C ILE A 237 3.25 36.18 5.50
N LEU A 238 2.08 36.80 5.36
CA LEU A 238 0.85 36.14 4.95
C LEU A 238 1.00 35.49 3.57
N HIS A 239 1.53 36.21 2.58
CA HIS A 239 1.80 35.66 1.25
C HIS A 239 2.83 34.53 1.28
N THR A 240 3.84 34.55 2.18
CA THR A 240 4.73 33.39 2.39
C THR A 240 3.94 32.20 2.93
N ALA A 241 3.06 32.39 3.92
CA ALA A 241 2.20 31.31 4.42
C ALA A 241 1.27 30.76 3.33
N GLU A 242 0.66 31.62 2.51
CA GLU A 242 -0.17 31.19 1.36
C GLU A 242 0.64 30.43 0.30
N HIS A 243 1.90 30.84 0.04
CA HIS A 243 2.82 30.18 -0.89
C HIS A 243 3.17 28.76 -0.44
N GLU A 244 3.63 28.59 0.80
CA GLU A 244 4.01 27.26 1.29
C GLU A 244 2.79 26.34 1.46
N LEU A 245 1.61 26.88 1.79
CA LEU A 245 0.36 26.13 1.73
C LEU A 245 -0.04 25.78 0.30
N GLY A 246 0.30 26.61 -0.69
CA GLY A 246 0.18 26.28 -2.12
C GLY A 246 1.03 25.07 -2.50
N HIS A 247 2.27 24.97 -2.01
CA HIS A 247 3.08 23.75 -2.14
C HIS A 247 2.46 22.56 -1.42
N ALA A 248 1.91 22.75 -0.22
CA ALA A 248 1.21 21.68 0.50
C ALA A 248 -0.10 21.23 -0.20
N ILE A 249 -0.70 22.04 -1.08
CA ILE A 249 -1.79 21.64 -1.99
C ILE A 249 -1.25 20.84 -3.20
N GLY A 250 0.03 21.00 -3.54
CA GLY A 250 0.69 20.41 -4.71
C GLY A 250 0.85 21.38 -5.88
N LEU A 251 0.85 22.69 -5.64
CA LEU A 251 1.25 23.67 -6.64
C LEU A 251 2.77 23.77 -6.75
N GLU A 252 3.23 23.98 -7.97
CA GLU A 252 4.64 24.19 -8.34
C GLU A 252 4.91 25.70 -8.53
N HIS A 253 6.17 26.12 -8.51
CA HIS A 253 6.53 27.52 -8.78
C HIS A 253 6.16 27.98 -10.19
N THR A 254 5.86 29.28 -10.31
CA THR A 254 5.67 29.95 -11.60
C THR A 254 6.38 31.30 -11.64
N ASN A 255 6.74 31.75 -12.85
CA ASN A 255 7.33 33.07 -13.08
C ASN A 255 6.28 34.17 -13.31
N GLU A 256 4.99 33.79 -13.38
CA GLU A 256 3.86 34.70 -13.57
C GLU A 256 3.50 35.45 -12.26
N VAL A 257 2.60 36.44 -12.33
CA VAL A 257 2.08 37.15 -11.14
C VAL A 257 1.17 36.23 -10.33
N SER A 258 1.74 35.59 -9.30
CA SER A 258 1.16 34.43 -8.60
C SER A 258 1.62 34.41 -7.14
N VAL A 259 0.85 33.77 -6.26
CA VAL A 259 1.34 33.42 -4.92
C VAL A 259 2.54 32.49 -5.00
N MET A 260 2.60 31.61 -6.00
CA MET A 260 3.65 30.63 -6.26
C MET A 260 4.90 31.22 -6.94
N GLN A 261 5.14 32.54 -6.84
CA GLN A 261 6.42 33.11 -7.26
C GLN A 261 7.56 32.65 -6.35
N PRO A 262 8.70 32.17 -6.89
CA PRO A 262 9.78 31.55 -6.12
C PRO A 262 10.55 32.51 -5.21
N ALA A 263 10.26 33.82 -5.24
CA ALA A 263 10.97 34.81 -4.45
C ALA A 263 10.09 36.00 -4.07
N GLY A 264 10.30 36.51 -2.85
CA GLY A 264 9.83 37.82 -2.41
C GLY A 264 8.41 37.89 -1.83
N SER A 265 7.54 36.92 -2.11
CA SER A 265 6.17 36.87 -1.54
C SER A 265 5.39 38.17 -1.75
N TYR A 266 5.49 38.75 -2.95
CA TYR A 266 4.89 40.04 -3.30
C TYR A 266 3.39 39.99 -3.60
N TYR A 267 2.87 38.80 -3.93
CA TYR A 267 1.49 38.57 -4.31
C TYR A 267 0.90 37.47 -3.43
N GLY A 268 -0.33 37.65 -2.95
CA GLY A 268 -1.14 36.59 -2.37
C GLY A 268 -1.84 35.78 -3.45
N ILE A 269 -2.78 34.90 -3.06
CA ILE A 269 -3.50 34.00 -3.96
C ILE A 269 -4.13 34.75 -5.16
N GLN A 270 -3.78 34.33 -6.38
CA GLN A 270 -4.29 34.89 -7.64
C GLN A 270 -5.27 33.95 -8.34
N ALA A 271 -6.07 34.48 -9.27
CA ALA A 271 -7.05 33.71 -10.03
C ALA A 271 -6.45 32.55 -10.85
N GLN A 272 -5.17 32.66 -11.26
CA GLN A 272 -4.48 31.55 -11.94
C GLN A 272 -4.09 30.41 -10.99
N ASP A 273 -3.83 30.71 -9.72
CA ASP A 273 -3.48 29.72 -8.70
C ASP A 273 -4.71 28.87 -8.39
N VAL A 274 -5.86 29.52 -8.24
CA VAL A 274 -7.19 28.88 -8.15
C VAL A 274 -7.45 27.94 -9.35
N GLN A 275 -7.15 28.39 -10.58
CA GLN A 275 -7.27 27.55 -11.78
C GLN A 275 -6.28 26.39 -11.81
N ALA A 276 -5.08 26.55 -11.24
CA ALA A 276 -4.09 25.48 -11.15
C ALA A 276 -4.56 24.36 -10.19
N VAL A 277 -5.09 24.73 -9.02
CA VAL A 277 -5.72 23.77 -8.09
C VAL A 277 -6.92 23.07 -8.73
N GLN A 278 -7.79 23.79 -9.46
CA GLN A 278 -8.90 23.18 -10.19
C GLN A 278 -8.43 22.16 -11.24
N LYS A 279 -7.32 22.40 -11.93
CA LYS A 279 -6.74 21.42 -12.87
C LYS A 279 -6.13 20.22 -12.14
N LEU A 280 -5.55 20.43 -10.96
CA LEU A 280 -4.91 19.41 -10.14
C LEU A 280 -5.92 18.43 -9.50
N TYR A 281 -7.15 18.88 -9.24
CA TYR A 281 -8.17 18.10 -8.53
C TYR A 281 -9.50 17.88 -9.29
N GLY A 282 -9.80 18.65 -10.33
CA GLY A 282 -11.08 18.63 -11.05
C GLY A 282 -11.30 17.45 -12.01
N SER A 283 -10.36 16.50 -12.10
CA SER A 283 -10.49 15.28 -12.91
C SER A 283 -10.94 14.06 -12.08
N GLY A 284 -11.82 14.29 -11.08
CA GLY A 284 -12.18 13.32 -10.05
C GLY A 284 -13.69 13.16 -9.85
N GLU A 285 -14.41 12.84 -10.93
CA GLU A 285 -15.76 12.26 -10.92
C GLU A 285 -15.72 10.82 -11.47
#